data_AF-A0A231GSR6-F1
#
_entry.id   AF-A0A231GSR6-F1
#
_cell.length_a   1.000
_cell.length_b   1.000
_cell.length_c   1.000
_cell.angle_alpha   90.00
_cell.angle_beta   90.00
_cell.angle_gamma   90.00
#
_symmetry.space_group_name_H-M   'P 1'
#
loop_
_entity.id
_entity.type
_entity.pdbx_description
1 polymer ?
#
loop_
_entity_poly.entity_id
_entity_poly.type
_entity_poly.pdbx_seq_one_letter_code
_entity_poly.pdbx_strand_id
1 'polypeptide(L)' 'MDRIWGIGLAADDPRAEDPAQWKGLNLLGFALMDARDVVRTAH' A
#
# COMPACT_ATOMS: atom_id res chain seq x y z
N MET A 1 4.70 -3.82 -12.69
CA MET A 1 4.23 -3.67 -11.30
C MET A 1 5.34 -3.10 -10.45
N ASP A 2 5.05 -2.05 -9.69
CA ASP A 2 6.00 -1.43 -8.77
C ASP A 2 6.15 -2.29 -7.50
N ARG A 3 7.39 -2.56 -7.10
CA ARG A 3 7.74 -3.36 -5.92
C ARG A 3 8.28 -2.55 -4.74
N ILE A 4 8.56 -1.27 -4.93
CA ILE A 4 9.01 -0.38 -3.85
C ILE A 4 7.80 0.40 -3.34
N TRP A 5 7.09 1.08 -4.22
CA TRP A 5 5.93 1.90 -3.84
C TRP A 5 4.62 1.11 -3.83
N GLY A 6 4.53 0.04 -4.61
CA GLY A 6 3.35 -0.83 -4.69
C GLY A 6 3.57 -2.24 -4.13
N ILE A 7 2.53 -3.08 -4.25
CA ILE A 7 2.50 -4.46 -3.74
C ILE A 7 3.15 -5.48 -4.68
N GLY A 8 3.63 -5.05 -5.86
CA GLY A 8 4.26 -5.94 -6.84
C GLY A 8 3.32 -6.92 -7.58
N LEU A 9 2.00 -6.74 -7.45
CA LEU A 9 0.95 -7.53 -8.10
C LEU A 9 0.00 -6.63 -8.89
N ALA A 10 -0.74 -7.20 -9.83
CA ALA A 10 -1.81 -6.49 -10.52
C ALA A 10 -3.01 -6.27 -9.60
N ALA A 11 -3.80 -5.23 -9.86
CA ALA A 11 -4.95 -4.89 -9.03
C ALA A 11 -6.07 -5.93 -9.10
N ASP A 12 -6.15 -6.67 -10.21
CA ASP A 12 -7.09 -7.76 -10.46
C ASP A 12 -6.52 -9.14 -10.09
N ASP A 13 -5.29 -9.19 -9.58
CA ASP A 13 -4.69 -10.43 -9.10
C ASP A 13 -5.32 -10.80 -7.74
N PRO A 14 -5.94 -11.98 -7.57
CA PRO A 14 -6.56 -12.37 -6.30
C PRO A 14 -5.59 -12.35 -5.11
N ARG A 15 -4.28 -12.47 -5.35
CA ARG A 15 -3.25 -12.39 -4.31
C ARG A 15 -3.05 -10.97 -3.77
N ALA A 16 -3.58 -9.94 -4.43
CA ALA A 16 -3.49 -8.56 -3.96
C ALA A 16 -4.19 -8.37 -2.61
N GLU A 17 -5.17 -9.20 -2.30
CA GLU A 17 -5.92 -9.17 -1.03
C GLU A 17 -5.16 -9.83 0.15
N ASP A 18 -4.08 -10.57 -0.12
CA ASP A 18 -3.25 -11.22 0.91
C ASP A 18 -1.87 -10.56 1.00
N PRO A 19 -1.60 -9.74 2.05
CA PRO A 19 -0.30 -9.11 2.26
C PRO A 19 0.88 -10.08 2.33
N ALA A 20 0.67 -11.33 2.77
CA ALA A 20 1.73 -12.35 2.80
C ALA A 20 2.18 -12.79 1.40
N GLN A 21 1.36 -12.53 0.37
CA GLN A 21 1.65 -12.85 -1.02
C GLN A 21 2.22 -11.66 -1.81
N TRP A 22 2.29 -10.47 -1.18
CA TRP A 22 2.81 -9.30 -1.84
C TRP A 22 4.28 -9.47 -2.20
N LYS A 23 4.63 -8.92 -3.36
CA LYS A 23 6.00 -8.95 -3.91
C LYS A 23 6.66 -7.58 -3.86
N GLY A 24 6.06 -6.65 -3.12
CA GLY A 24 6.52 -5.28 -2.99
C GLY A 24 6.24 -4.70 -1.61
N LEU A 25 6.90 -3.57 -1.33
CA LEU A 25 6.96 -2.97 0.00
C LEU A 25 5.75 -2.07 0.33
N ASN A 26 4.92 -1.71 -0.65
CA ASN A 26 3.75 -0.85 -0.47
C ASN A 26 4.04 0.47 0.27
N LEU A 27 5.21 1.08 0.05
CA LEU A 27 5.60 2.31 0.77
C LEU A 27 4.62 3.46 0.56
N LEU A 28 3.97 3.52 -0.61
CA LEU A 28 2.95 4.54 -0.88
C LEU A 28 1.71 4.36 0.01
N GLY A 29 1.28 3.11 0.23
CA GLY A 29 0.15 2.80 1.10
C GLY A 29 0.41 3.23 2.54
N PHE A 30 1.62 2.98 3.05
CA PHE A 30 2.02 3.44 4.39
C PHE A 30 2.08 4.97 4.49
N ALA A 31 2.74 5.63 3.54
CA ALA A 31 2.82 7.09 3.52
C ALA A 31 1.43 7.75 3.45
N LEU A 32 0.48 7.13 2.73
CA LEU A 32 -0.90 7.63 2.65
C LEU A 32 -1.67 7.43 3.95
N MET A 33 -1.44 6.34 4.68
CA MET A 33 -1.97 6.15 6.03
C MET A 33 -1.48 7.24 6.98
N ASP A 34 -0.16 7.48 7.02
CA ASP A 34 0.43 8.53 7.85
C ASP A 34 -0.13 9.93 7.51
N ALA A 35 -0.21 10.26 6.21
CA ALA A 35 -0.76 11.53 5.76
C ALA A 35 -2.24 11.70 6.15
N ARG A 36 -3.03 10.62 6.08
CA ARG A 36 -4.43 10.64 6.51
C ARG A 36 -4.55 10.90 8.01
N ASP A 37 -3.71 10.28 8.82
CA ASP A 37 -3.72 10.47 10.27
C ASP A 37 -3.33 11.90 10.65
N VAL A 38 -2.35 12.49 9.98
CA VAL A 38 -2.00 13.91 10.12
C VAL A 38 -3.19 14.81 9.78
N VAL A 39 -3.87 14.55 8.66
CA VAL A 39 -5.04 15.35 8.27
C VAL A 39 -6.17 15.19 9.29
N ARG A 40 -6.42 13.99 9.82
CA ARG A 40 -7.49 13.75 10.80
C ARG A 40 -7.22 14.36 12.16
N THR A 41 -5.96 14.46 12.57
CA THR A 41 -5.55 15.03 13.87
C THR A 41 -5.39 16.54 13.83
N ALA A 42 -5.21 17.13 12.64
CA ALA A 42 -5.17 18.57 12.44
C ALA A 42 -6.55 19.24 12.40
N HIS A 43 -7.64 18.45 12.44
CA HIS A 43 -9.03 18.90 12.56
C HIS A 43 -9.56 18.67 13.98
#